data_AF-G5J398-F1
#
_entry.id   AF-G5J398-F1
#
_cell.length_a   1.000
_cell.length_b   1.000
_cell.length_c   1.000
_cell.angle_alpha   90.00
_cell.angle_beta   90.00
_cell.angle_gamma   90.00
#
_symmetry.space_group_name_H-M   'P 1'
#
loop_
_entity.id
_entity.type
_entity.pdbx_description
1 polymer ?
#
loop_
_entity_poly.entity_id
_entity_poly.type
_entity_poly.pdbx_seq_one_letter_code
_entity_poly.pdbx_strand_id
1 'polypeptide(L)'
;MPPELAIKARIAQIKASGPVADPNTWIGYSTITKKGKKYTYYRLMKAVPNKKKPELDNSPKSKVKGKMAQYLGSEDSQAYKKMKEAIARRNEIQRLERKLQEMEKAVSEGQPLIKQQKQPSLTILVKELMKQVESLQVEFRAKIESLEKEFRQQLSTVH
;
A
#
# COMPACT_ATOMS: atom_id res chain seq x y z
N MET A 1 10.54 -0.26 -28.93
CA MET A 1 10.81 0.03 -27.51
C MET A 1 9.71 -0.58 -26.67
N PRO A 2 10.02 -1.23 -25.53
CA PRO A 2 9.01 -1.69 -24.58
C PRO A 2 8.15 -0.50 -24.10
N PRO A 3 6.82 -0.66 -23.94
CA PRO A 3 5.91 0.42 -23.56
C PRO A 3 6.28 1.05 -22.20
N GLU A 4 6.77 0.25 -21.26
CA GLU A 4 7.26 0.71 -19.95
C GLU A 4 8.46 1.67 -20.09
N LEU A 5 9.38 1.35 -20.99
CA LEU A 5 10.61 2.12 -21.20
C LEU A 5 10.28 3.47 -21.85
N ALA A 6 9.30 3.51 -22.75
CA ALA A 6 8.76 4.74 -23.31
C ALA A 6 8.10 5.65 -22.25
N ILE A 7 7.34 5.06 -21.31
CA ILE A 7 6.73 5.81 -20.20
C ILE A 7 7.80 6.39 -19.26
N LYS A 8 8.79 5.59 -18.88
CA LYS A 8 9.92 6.04 -18.05
C LYS A 8 10.69 7.17 -18.73
N ALA A 9 10.98 7.04 -20.03
CA ALA A 9 11.62 8.09 -20.82
C ALA A 9 10.77 9.38 -20.86
N ARG A 10 9.45 9.25 -21.00
CA ARG A 10 8.54 10.42 -20.99
C ARG A 10 8.51 11.12 -19.64
N ILE A 11 8.49 10.37 -18.53
CA ILE A 11 8.59 10.94 -17.18
C ILE A 11 9.91 11.71 -17.03
N ALA A 12 11.04 11.13 -17.47
CA ALA A 12 12.34 11.79 -17.43
C ALA A 12 12.36 13.08 -18.27
N GLN A 13 11.76 13.06 -19.47
CA GLN A 13 11.63 14.24 -20.32
C GLN A 13 10.81 15.36 -19.64
N ILE A 14 9.69 15.01 -19.00
CA ILE A 14 8.86 15.99 -18.29
C ILE A 14 9.63 16.58 -17.10
N LYS A 15 10.35 15.76 -16.33
CA LYS A 15 11.21 16.22 -15.23
C LYS A 15 12.34 17.14 -15.72
N ALA A 16 12.91 16.87 -16.89
CA ALA A 16 13.94 17.71 -17.50
C ALA A 16 13.39 19.04 -18.07
N SER A 17 12.10 19.08 -18.46
CA SER A 17 11.47 20.26 -19.06
C SER A 17 11.32 21.46 -18.10
N GLY A 18 11.43 21.24 -16.79
CA GLY A 18 11.33 22.30 -15.81
C GLY A 18 10.90 21.81 -14.43
N PRO A 19 10.73 22.75 -13.48
CA PRO A 19 10.38 22.41 -12.11
C PRO A 19 9.00 21.72 -12.04
N VAL A 20 8.93 20.74 -11.15
CA VAL A 20 7.73 19.97 -10.82
C VAL A 20 7.25 20.41 -9.44
N ALA A 21 5.95 20.66 -9.29
CA ALA A 21 5.40 21.11 -8.02
C ALA A 21 5.47 20.00 -6.96
N ASP A 22 5.65 20.42 -5.70
CA ASP A 22 5.63 19.54 -4.53
C ASP A 22 4.37 18.65 -4.48
N PRO A 23 4.45 17.45 -3.90
CA PRO A 23 3.28 16.63 -3.61
C PRO A 23 2.26 17.37 -2.73
N ASN A 24 0.98 17.08 -2.95
CA ASN A 24 -0.13 17.63 -2.16
C ASN A 24 -0.17 19.17 -2.10
N THR A 25 0.23 19.81 -3.19
CA THR A 25 0.10 21.26 -3.37
C THR A 25 -0.98 21.64 -4.38
N TRP A 26 -1.61 22.79 -4.19
CA TRP A 26 -2.60 23.34 -5.12
C TRP A 26 -2.57 24.87 -5.08
N ILE A 27 -3.12 25.51 -6.11
CA ILE A 27 -3.28 26.97 -6.11
C ILE A 27 -4.62 27.30 -5.47
N GLY A 28 -4.58 28.01 -4.34
CA GLY A 28 -5.74 28.65 -3.73
C GLY A 28 -5.86 30.09 -4.20
N TYR A 29 -7.04 30.67 -4.07
CA TYR A 29 -7.28 32.08 -4.33
C TYR A 29 -8.03 32.74 -3.17
N SER A 30 -8.01 34.06 -3.14
CA SER A 30 -8.81 34.87 -2.23
C SER A 30 -9.14 36.19 -2.92
N THR A 31 -10.39 36.61 -2.82
CA THR A 31 -10.86 37.84 -3.46
C THR A 31 -11.17 38.87 -2.38
N ILE A 32 -10.66 40.09 -2.58
CA ILE A 32 -10.87 41.22 -1.67
C ILE A 32 -11.46 42.37 -2.48
N THR A 33 -12.50 43.00 -1.94
CA THR A 33 -13.09 44.22 -2.53
C THR A 33 -12.51 45.44 -1.81
N LYS A 34 -11.89 46.36 -2.54
CA LYS A 34 -11.33 47.61 -2.01
C LYS A 34 -11.73 48.78 -2.88
N LYS A 35 -12.35 49.81 -2.29
CA LYS A 35 -12.86 51.00 -3.00
C LYS A 35 -13.72 50.65 -4.23
N GLY A 36 -14.64 49.69 -4.07
CA GLY A 36 -15.53 49.21 -5.14
C GLY A 36 -14.89 48.29 -6.19
N LYS A 37 -13.55 48.11 -6.20
CA LYS A 37 -12.85 47.21 -7.13
C LYS A 37 -12.54 45.87 -6.47
N LYS A 38 -12.71 44.77 -7.20
CA LYS A 38 -12.38 43.41 -6.76
C LYS A 38 -10.95 43.06 -7.17
N TYR A 39 -10.18 42.52 -6.24
CA TYR A 39 -8.82 42.03 -6.45
C TYR A 39 -8.76 40.56 -6.07
N THR A 40 -8.32 39.71 -6.99
CA THR A 40 -8.11 38.28 -6.74
C THR A 40 -6.63 38.00 -6.61
N TYR A 41 -6.27 37.34 -5.52
CA TYR A 41 -4.91 36.97 -5.21
C TYR A 41 -4.78 35.46 -5.14
N TYR A 42 -3.72 34.94 -5.74
CA TYR A 42 -3.42 33.52 -5.82
C TYR A 42 -2.26 33.17 -4.88
N ARG A 43 -2.34 31.99 -4.32
CA ARG A 43 -1.37 31.46 -3.35
C ARG A 43 -1.17 29.97 -3.57
N LEU A 44 0.07 29.52 -3.45
CA LEU A 44 0.39 28.10 -3.37
C LEU A 44 0.01 27.60 -1.97
N MET A 45 -0.81 26.58 -1.93
CA MET A 45 -1.24 25.87 -0.73
C MET A 45 -0.56 24.50 -0.68
N LYS A 46 -0.29 24.00 0.52
CA LYS A 46 0.27 22.68 0.79
C LYS A 46 -0.55 21.98 1.88
N ALA A 47 -0.81 20.70 1.68
CA ALA A 47 -1.46 19.87 2.68
C ALA A 47 -0.44 19.49 3.76
N VAL A 48 -0.75 19.79 5.02
CA VAL A 48 0.12 19.52 6.18
C VAL A 48 -0.67 18.74 7.22
N PRO A 49 -0.10 17.68 7.84
CA PRO A 49 -0.78 16.95 8.90
C PRO A 49 -1.07 17.88 10.09
N ASN A 50 -2.30 17.83 10.60
CA ASN A 50 -2.70 18.59 11.77
C ASN A 50 -2.17 17.90 13.03
N LYS A 51 -1.10 18.44 13.61
CA LYS A 51 -0.54 18.01 14.89
C LYS A 51 -1.41 18.45 16.09
N LYS A 52 -2.74 18.45 15.99
CA LYS A 52 -3.56 18.61 17.20
C LYS A 52 -3.30 17.39 18.09
N LYS A 53 -3.13 17.64 19.39
CA LYS A 53 -2.96 16.59 20.42
C LYS A 53 -4.03 15.51 20.20
N PRO A 54 -3.72 14.21 20.43
CA PRO A 54 -4.72 13.18 20.35
C PRO A 54 -5.88 13.59 21.25
N GLU A 55 -7.04 13.88 20.65
CA GLU A 55 -8.30 13.87 21.40
C GLU A 55 -8.43 12.46 21.95
N LEU A 56 -8.96 12.35 23.17
CA LEU A 56 -9.11 11.11 23.96
C LEU A 56 -9.93 10.01 23.25
N ASP A 57 -10.47 10.31 22.05
CA ASP A 57 -11.20 9.38 21.20
C ASP A 57 -10.26 8.74 20.18
N ASN A 58 -10.17 7.41 20.26
CA ASN A 58 -9.39 6.50 19.41
C ASN A 58 -9.76 6.54 17.90
N SER A 59 -9.57 7.68 17.24
CA SER A 59 -9.76 7.86 15.80
C SER A 59 -8.41 8.18 15.13
N PRO A 60 -7.82 7.25 14.35
CA PRO A 60 -6.50 7.42 13.74
C PRO A 60 -6.52 8.34 12.50
N LYS A 61 -7.51 9.22 12.36
CA LYS A 61 -7.60 10.14 11.22
C LYS A 61 -6.92 11.45 11.57
N SER A 62 -5.60 11.52 11.35
CA SER A 62 -4.89 12.80 11.36
C SER A 62 -5.57 13.73 10.35
N LYS A 63 -6.28 14.76 10.84
CA LYS A 63 -6.96 15.73 9.96
C LYS A 63 -5.87 16.45 9.16
N VAL A 64 -6.01 16.58 7.85
CA VAL A 64 -5.05 17.33 7.02
C VAL A 64 -5.50 18.79 6.94
N LYS A 65 -4.59 19.75 7.14
CA LYS A 65 -4.88 21.18 7.03
C LYS A 65 -4.11 21.78 5.84
N GLY A 66 -4.79 22.61 5.05
CA GLY A 66 -4.13 23.45 4.05
C GLY A 66 -3.38 24.61 4.70
N LYS A 67 -2.09 24.72 4.45
CA LYS A 67 -1.27 25.90 4.80
C LYS A 67 -0.80 26.60 3.55
N MET A 68 -0.68 27.92 3.61
CA MET A 68 -0.05 28.68 2.54
C MET A 68 1.45 28.38 2.53
N ALA A 69 1.97 27.98 1.38
CA ALA A 69 3.39 27.77 1.16
C ALA A 69 4.05 29.02 0.55
N GLN A 70 3.40 29.64 -0.43
CA GLN A 70 3.94 30.79 -1.14
C GLN A 70 2.83 31.69 -1.67
N TYR A 71 3.08 33.00 -1.69
CA TYR A 71 2.22 33.95 -2.39
C TYR A 71 2.58 34.00 -3.88
N LEU A 72 1.57 33.89 -4.76
CA LEU A 72 1.79 33.87 -6.21
C LEU A 72 1.42 35.20 -6.88
N GLY A 73 0.64 36.07 -6.24
CA GLY A 73 0.23 37.35 -6.82
C GLY A 73 -1.07 37.27 -7.60
N SER A 74 -1.17 38.00 -8.70
CA SER A 74 -2.33 37.96 -9.61
C SER A 74 -2.21 36.82 -10.64
N GLU A 75 -3.27 36.60 -11.40
CA GLU A 75 -3.33 35.59 -12.47
C GLU A 75 -2.25 35.81 -13.54
N ASP A 76 -1.95 37.07 -13.86
CA ASP A 76 -0.97 37.40 -14.89
C ASP A 76 0.48 37.29 -14.44
N SER A 77 0.70 37.12 -13.14
CA SER A 77 2.04 37.04 -12.57
C SER A 77 2.83 35.84 -13.13
N GLN A 78 4.12 36.06 -13.35
CA GLN A 78 5.03 35.00 -13.78
C GLN A 78 5.09 33.85 -12.76
N ALA A 79 4.97 34.16 -11.47
CA ALA A 79 4.96 33.15 -10.40
C ALA A 79 3.73 32.23 -10.50
N TYR A 80 2.54 32.78 -10.74
CA TYR A 80 1.32 31.99 -10.95
C TYR A 80 1.44 31.08 -12.17
N LYS A 81 1.86 31.63 -13.32
CA LYS A 81 1.99 30.88 -14.57
C LYS A 81 2.98 29.72 -14.45
N LYS A 82 4.19 29.99 -13.92
CA LYS A 82 5.21 28.97 -13.68
C LYS A 82 4.72 27.87 -12.73
N MET A 83 3.99 28.23 -11.68
CA MET A 83 3.46 27.25 -10.73
C MET A 83 2.32 26.41 -11.33
N LYS A 84 1.46 27.02 -12.15
CA LYS A 84 0.40 26.30 -12.88
C LYS A 84 0.99 25.24 -13.80
N GLU A 85 2.05 25.58 -14.53
CA GLU A 85 2.80 24.61 -15.34
C GLU A 85 3.48 23.53 -14.50
N ALA A 86 4.12 23.89 -13.38
CA ALA A 86 4.78 22.93 -12.50
C ALA A 86 3.78 21.90 -11.91
N ILE A 87 2.57 22.33 -11.59
CA ILE A 87 1.47 21.45 -11.15
C ILE A 87 0.99 20.57 -12.32
N ALA A 88 0.88 21.12 -13.53
CA ALA A 88 0.52 20.33 -14.71
C ALA A 88 1.54 19.23 -14.99
N ARG A 89 2.85 19.55 -14.95
CA ARG A 89 3.94 18.56 -15.06
C ARG A 89 3.81 17.47 -14.00
N ARG A 90 3.57 17.84 -12.74
CA ARG A 90 3.36 16.87 -11.63
C ARG A 90 2.18 15.94 -11.92
N ASN A 91 1.04 16.48 -12.33
CA ASN A 91 -0.16 15.67 -12.59
C ASN A 91 0.07 14.68 -13.74
N GLU A 92 0.78 15.11 -14.78
CA GLU A 92 1.12 14.23 -15.89
C GLU A 92 2.08 13.11 -15.46
N ILE A 93 3.10 13.43 -14.65
CA ILE A 93 3.99 12.42 -14.07
C ILE A 93 3.18 11.41 -13.26
N GLN A 94 2.27 11.87 -12.38
CA GLN A 94 1.44 10.98 -11.57
C GLN A 94 0.53 10.07 -12.42
N ARG A 95 -0.01 10.59 -13.52
CA ARG A 95 -0.81 9.81 -14.46
C ARG A 95 0.03 8.69 -15.09
N LEU A 96 1.25 9.02 -15.53
CA LEU A 96 2.17 8.07 -16.14
C LEU A 96 2.67 7.02 -15.14
N GLU A 97 2.95 7.41 -13.90
CA GLU A 97 3.34 6.51 -12.81
C GLU A 97 2.22 5.51 -12.47
N ARG A 98 0.95 5.97 -12.41
CA ARG A 98 -0.20 5.08 -12.24
C ARG A 98 -0.33 4.07 -13.38
N LYS A 99 -0.15 4.53 -14.62
CA LYS A 99 -0.20 3.66 -15.80
C LYS A 99 0.91 2.60 -15.77
N LEU A 100 2.11 2.96 -15.29
CA LEU A 100 3.20 2.00 -15.09
C LEU A 100 2.83 0.96 -14.02
N GLN A 101 2.27 1.41 -12.89
CA GLN A 101 1.83 0.53 -11.82
C GLN A 101 0.71 -0.43 -12.25
N GLU A 102 -0.22 0.03 -13.09
CA GLU A 102 -1.27 -0.81 -13.66
C GLU A 102 -0.71 -1.89 -14.59
N MET A 103 0.30 -1.56 -15.41
CA MET A 103 0.99 -2.56 -16.24
C MET A 103 1.75 -3.58 -15.40
N GLU A 104 2.47 -3.14 -14.36
CA GLU A 104 3.17 -4.03 -13.44
C GLU A 104 2.20 -5.00 -12.74
N LYS A 105 1.01 -4.50 -12.34
CA LYS A 105 -0.07 -5.35 -11.79
C LYS A 105 -0.62 -6.33 -12.82
N ALA A 106 -0.90 -5.88 -14.03
CA ALA A 106 -1.43 -6.76 -15.09
C ALA A 106 -0.43 -7.86 -15.49
N VAL A 107 0.87 -7.57 -15.49
CA VAL A 107 1.92 -8.58 -15.66
C VAL A 107 1.94 -9.55 -14.47
N SER A 108 1.78 -9.05 -13.23
CA SER A 108 1.69 -9.88 -12.04
C SER A 108 0.41 -10.74 -11.97
N GLU A 109 -0.68 -10.31 -12.58
CA GLU A 109 -1.96 -11.04 -12.66
C GLU A 109 -2.02 -12.02 -13.85
N GLY A 110 -1.33 -11.70 -14.95
CA GLY A 110 -1.19 -12.54 -16.14
C GLY A 110 -0.06 -13.58 -16.04
N GLN A 111 0.90 -13.36 -15.15
CA GLN A 111 1.72 -14.46 -14.64
C GLN A 111 0.83 -15.31 -13.74
N PRO A 112 0.80 -16.65 -13.88
CA PRO A 112 0.29 -17.46 -12.80
C PRO A 112 1.13 -17.06 -11.60
N LEU A 113 0.52 -16.33 -10.66
CA LEU A 113 0.93 -16.40 -9.27
C LEU A 113 1.16 -17.89 -9.06
N ILE A 114 2.42 -18.29 -8.94
CA ILE A 114 2.75 -19.47 -8.15
C ILE A 114 2.02 -19.13 -6.87
N LYS A 115 0.79 -19.67 -6.73
CA LYS A 115 -0.04 -19.48 -5.57
C LYS A 115 0.89 -19.96 -4.50
N GLN A 116 1.50 -19.03 -3.76
CA GLN A 116 2.15 -19.36 -2.52
C GLN A 116 1.04 -20.10 -1.82
N GLN A 117 1.19 -21.42 -1.72
CA GLN A 117 0.20 -22.27 -1.10
C GLN A 117 -0.02 -21.59 0.24
N LYS A 118 -1.20 -20.98 0.41
CA LYS A 118 -1.53 -20.26 1.63
C LYS A 118 -1.18 -21.24 2.73
N GLN A 119 -0.17 -20.91 3.54
CA GLN A 119 0.23 -21.82 4.61
C GLN A 119 -1.05 -22.13 5.38
N PRO A 120 -1.35 -23.42 5.61
CA PRO A 120 -2.56 -23.79 6.33
C PRO A 120 -2.56 -23.03 7.64
N SER A 121 -3.73 -22.54 8.05
CA SER A 121 -3.83 -21.83 9.32
C SER A 121 -3.30 -22.73 10.45
N LEU A 122 -2.70 -22.12 11.48
CA LEU A 122 -2.15 -22.86 12.62
C LEU A 122 -3.16 -23.88 13.19
N THR A 123 -4.44 -23.55 13.16
CA THR A 123 -5.55 -24.41 13.58
C THR A 123 -5.67 -25.70 12.75
N ILE A 124 -5.45 -25.64 11.44
CA ILE A 124 -5.48 -26.83 10.57
C ILE A 124 -4.28 -27.73 10.87
N LEU A 125 -3.09 -27.15 11.01
CA LEU A 125 -1.88 -27.89 11.38
C LEU A 125 -2.01 -28.58 12.73
N VAL A 126 -2.56 -27.89 13.73
CA VAL A 126 -2.78 -28.44 15.07
C VAL A 126 -3.81 -29.58 15.03
N LYS A 127 -4.89 -29.45 14.24
CA LYS A 127 -5.86 -30.54 14.07
C LYS A 127 -5.25 -31.78 13.41
N GLU A 128 -4.43 -31.60 12.40
CA GLU A 128 -3.75 -32.70 11.72
C GLU A 128 -2.74 -33.39 12.65
N LEU A 129 -1.98 -32.61 13.42
CA LEU A 129 -1.06 -33.14 14.42
C LEU A 129 -1.78 -33.95 15.50
N MET A 130 -2.92 -33.47 16.01
CA MET A 130 -3.72 -34.21 16.99
C MET A 130 -4.19 -35.56 16.42
N LYS A 131 -4.67 -35.59 15.17
CA LYS A 131 -5.05 -36.85 14.50
C LYS A 131 -3.88 -37.82 14.38
N GLN A 132 -2.69 -37.34 14.02
CA GLN A 132 -1.50 -38.18 13.91
C GLN A 132 -1.10 -38.76 15.28
N VAL A 133 -1.16 -37.95 16.34
CA VAL A 133 -0.88 -38.41 17.71
C VAL A 133 -1.91 -39.45 18.17
N GLU A 134 -3.20 -39.24 17.89
CA GLU A 134 -4.26 -40.20 18.20
C GLU A 134 -4.06 -41.54 17.47
N SER A 135 -3.77 -41.50 16.16
CA SER A 135 -3.47 -42.70 15.37
C SER A 135 -2.28 -43.46 15.94
N LEU A 136 -1.20 -42.74 16.26
CA LEU A 136 0.00 -43.35 16.80
C LEU A 136 -0.26 -44.00 18.17
N GLN A 137 -1.06 -43.39 19.03
CA GLN A 137 -1.46 -43.98 20.31
C GLN A 137 -2.25 -45.28 20.14
N VAL A 138 -3.14 -45.35 19.16
CA VAL A 138 -3.91 -46.57 18.85
C VAL A 138 -2.98 -47.67 18.37
N GLU A 139 -2.05 -47.36 17.47
CA GLU A 139 -1.05 -48.32 16.97
C GLU A 139 -0.16 -48.86 18.09
N PHE A 140 0.33 -47.98 18.97
CA PHE A 140 1.14 -48.40 20.13
C PHE A 140 0.37 -49.34 21.06
N ARG A 141 -0.91 -49.03 21.37
CA ARG A 141 -1.74 -49.91 22.20
C ARG A 141 -1.94 -51.28 21.55
N ALA A 142 -2.28 -51.30 20.28
CA ALA A 142 -2.44 -52.55 19.54
C ALA A 142 -1.15 -53.38 19.51
N LYS A 143 0.01 -52.73 19.40
CA LYS A 143 1.31 -53.41 19.43
C LYS A 143 1.63 -53.99 20.81
N ILE A 144 1.34 -53.24 21.88
CA ILE A 144 1.50 -53.73 23.26
C ILE A 144 0.59 -54.95 23.49
N GLU A 145 -0.69 -54.88 23.10
CA GLU A 145 -1.62 -56.00 23.24
C GLU A 145 -1.17 -57.24 22.45
N SER A 146 -0.62 -57.05 21.25
CA SER A 146 -0.05 -58.13 20.44
C SER A 146 1.14 -58.78 21.15
N LEU A 147 2.07 -57.97 21.66
CA LEU A 147 3.24 -58.47 22.39
C LEU A 147 2.84 -59.19 23.68
N GLU A 148 1.87 -58.66 24.43
CA GLU A 148 1.35 -59.32 25.64
C GLU A 148 0.72 -60.68 25.31
N LYS A 149 -0.01 -60.80 24.18
CA LYS A 149 -0.54 -62.08 23.71
C LYS A 149 0.58 -63.05 23.32
N GLU A 150 1.58 -62.60 22.58
CA GLU A 150 2.73 -63.43 22.19
C GLU A 150 3.48 -63.93 23.42
N PHE A 151 3.75 -63.07 24.41
CA PHE A 151 4.37 -63.47 25.67
C PHE A 151 3.55 -64.50 26.44
N ARG A 152 2.22 -64.32 26.53
CA ARG A 152 1.33 -65.31 27.18
C ARG A 152 1.33 -66.65 26.45
N GLN A 153 1.37 -66.66 25.12
CA GLN A 153 1.44 -67.89 24.32
C GLN A 153 2.78 -68.61 24.49
N GLN A 154 3.90 -67.88 24.54
CA GLN A 154 5.22 -68.45 24.82
C GLN A 154 5.30 -69.06 26.22
N LEU A 155 4.71 -68.42 27.24
CA LEU A 155 4.65 -68.96 28.60
C LEU A 155 3.74 -70.19 28.71
N SER A 156 2.69 -70.28 27.88
CA SER A 156 1.77 -71.43 27.86
C SER A 156 2.31 -72.64 27.09
N THR A 157 3.36 -72.49 26.28
CA THR A 157 3.98 -73.58 25.49
C THR A 157 5.23 -74.19 26.14
N VAL A 158 5.65 -73.67 27.31
CA VAL A 158 6.81 -74.14 28.09
C VAL A 158 6.39 -75.02 29.30
N HIS A 159 5.14 -75.47 29.34
CA HIS A 159 4.63 -76.51 30.25
C HIS A 159 4.00 -77.64 29.44
#